data_AF-A0A969UW84-F1
#
_entry.id   AF-A0A969UW84-F1
#
_cell.length_a   1.000
_cell.length_b   1.000
_cell.length_c   1.000
_cell.angle_alpha   90.00
_cell.angle_beta   90.00
_cell.angle_gamma   90.00
#
_symmetry.space_group_name_H-M   'P 1'
#
loop_
_entity.id
_entity.type
_entity.pdbx_description
1 polymer ?
#
loop_
_entity_poly.entity_id
_entity_poly.type
_entity_poly.pdbx_seq_one_letter_code
_entity_poly.pdbx_strand_id
1 'polypeptide(L)'
;MEKSEAFDVIVAGASGIGVGVVLKDLGLENFAILERHQIGESFRRWPQEMHFITPSFPSHGFGHLDLNAIAAIVFTLILAWGGRLLWAT
;
A
#
# COMPACT_ATOMS: atom_id res chain seq x y z
N MET A 1 -8.11 27.97 -22.63
CA MET A 1 -8.34 27.57 -21.23
C MET A 1 -7.84 26.14 -21.14
N GLU A 2 -6.64 25.95 -20.58
CA GLU A 2 -6.05 24.63 -20.40
C GLU A 2 -7.02 23.78 -19.56
N LYS A 3 -7.40 22.62 -20.07
CA LYS A 3 -8.30 21.71 -19.37
C LYS A 3 -7.52 21.20 -18.17
N SER A 4 -7.94 21.53 -16.95
CA SER A 4 -7.38 20.86 -15.78
C SER A 4 -7.72 19.38 -15.93
N GLU A 5 -6.69 18.54 -16.08
CA GLU A 5 -6.86 17.09 -16.02
C GLU A 5 -7.50 16.78 -14.66
N ALA A 6 -8.79 16.48 -14.69
CA ALA A 6 -9.58 16.22 -13.51
C ALA A 6 -9.33 14.76 -13.10
N PHE A 7 -8.82 14.56 -11.89
CA PHE A 7 -8.73 13.23 -11.31
C PHE A 7 -10.13 12.73 -10.96
N ASP A 8 -10.40 11.45 -11.20
CA ASP A 8 -11.67 10.83 -10.81
C ASP A 8 -11.76 10.68 -9.29
N VAL A 9 -10.61 10.47 -8.63
CA VAL A 9 -10.51 10.27 -7.19
C VAL A 9 -9.25 10.94 -6.63
N ILE A 10 -9.41 11.59 -5.47
CA ILE A 10 -8.29 12.08 -4.65
C ILE A 10 -8.34 11.38 -3.29
N VAL A 11 -7.21 10.83 -2.85
CA VAL A 11 -7.07 10.15 -1.57
C VAL A 11 -5.89 10.70 -0.76
N ALA A 12 -5.89 10.51 0.56
CA ALA A 12 -4.88 11.07 1.47
C ALA A 12 -4.59 10.17 2.68
N GLY A 13 -3.41 10.33 3.28
CA GLY A 13 -2.98 9.58 4.48
C GLY A 13 -2.72 8.09 4.23
N ALA A 14 -2.51 7.31 5.31
CA ALA A 14 -2.25 5.87 5.19
C ALA A 14 -3.41 5.10 4.54
N SER A 15 -4.65 5.47 4.85
CA SER A 15 -5.82 4.90 4.18
C SER A 15 -5.82 5.20 2.68
N GLY A 16 -5.42 6.42 2.29
CA GLY A 16 -5.32 6.80 0.89
C GLY A 16 -4.27 6.01 0.13
N ILE A 17 -3.14 5.67 0.75
CA ILE A 17 -2.15 4.77 0.15
C ILE A 17 -2.76 3.37 -0.11
N GLY A 18 -3.47 2.80 0.87
CA GLY A 18 -4.15 1.52 0.71
C GLY A 18 -5.21 1.54 -0.40
N VAL A 19 -6.01 2.60 -0.48
CA VAL A 19 -6.97 2.80 -1.59
C VAL A 19 -6.25 2.93 -2.93
N GLY A 20 -5.15 3.69 -2.98
CA GLY A 20 -4.35 3.84 -4.20
C GLY A 20 -3.79 2.52 -4.72
N VAL A 21 -3.39 1.61 -3.83
CA VAL A 21 -2.98 0.24 -4.21
C VAL A 21 -4.15 -0.51 -4.84
N VAL A 22 -5.33 -0.49 -4.21
CA VAL A 22 -6.52 -1.16 -4.76
C VAL A 22 -6.95 -0.57 -6.10
N LEU A 23 -6.93 0.76 -6.25
CA LEU A 23 -7.24 1.43 -7.51
C LEU A 23 -6.30 0.97 -8.63
N LYS A 24 -5.00 0.88 -8.33
CA LYS A 24 -3.99 0.37 -9.26
C LYS A 24 -4.22 -1.10 -9.60
N ASP A 25 -4.51 -1.94 -8.61
CA ASP A 25 -4.80 -3.38 -8.82
C ASP A 25 -6.06 -3.60 -9.67
N LEU A 26 -7.01 -2.66 -9.64
CA LEU A 26 -8.21 -2.65 -10.48
C LEU A 26 -8.00 -2.01 -11.88
N GLY A 27 -6.79 -1.53 -12.19
CA GLY A 27 -6.47 -0.91 -13.48
C GLY A 27 -6.98 0.53 -13.64
N LEU A 28 -7.32 1.21 -12.54
CA LEU A 28 -7.70 2.62 -12.55
C LEU A 28 -6.43 3.46 -12.42
N GLU A 29 -6.17 4.34 -13.38
CA GLU A 29 -4.93 5.14 -13.42
C GLU A 29 -5.16 6.64 -13.16
N ASN A 30 -6.38 7.14 -13.36
CA ASN A 30 -6.71 8.55 -13.22
C ASN A 30 -7.08 8.95 -11.79
N PHE A 31 -6.13 8.79 -10.87
CA PHE A 31 -6.29 9.21 -9.47
C PHE A 31 -5.01 9.84 -8.93
N ALA A 32 -5.16 10.63 -7.87
CA ALA A 32 -4.03 11.24 -7.17
C ALA A 32 -4.05 10.92 -5.68
N ILE A 33 -2.86 10.70 -5.12
CA ILE A 33 -2.66 10.63 -3.67
C ILE A 33 -1.99 11.91 -3.24
N LEU A 34 -2.65 12.68 -2.37
CA LEU A 34 -2.14 13.97 -1.88
C LEU A 34 -1.89 13.89 -0.38
N GLU A 35 -0.74 14.42 0.04
CA GLU A 35 -0.37 14.58 1.44
C GLU A 35 0.02 16.04 1.66
N ARG A 36 -0.44 16.64 2.76
CA ARG A 36 -0.17 18.04 3.07
C ARG A 36 1.27 18.25 3.51
N HIS A 37 1.82 17.28 4.23
CA HIS A 37 3.18 17.36 4.77
C HIS A 37 4.06 16.28 4.13
N GLN A 38 4.39 15.23 4.91
CA GLN A 38 5.20 14.10 4.49
C GLN A 38 4.44 12.80 4.71
N ILE A 39 4.83 11.75 3.99
CA ILE A 39 4.22 10.43 4.12
C ILE A 39 4.28 9.97 5.58
N GLY A 40 3.10 9.62 6.11
CA GLY A 40 2.93 9.14 7.48
C GLY A 40 3.00 10.25 8.54
N GLU A 41 2.81 11.52 8.19
CA GLU A 41 2.88 12.64 9.14
C GLU A 41 2.04 12.43 10.40
N SER A 42 0.84 11.86 10.28
CA SER A 42 0.01 11.54 11.45
C SER A 42 0.70 10.58 12.43
N PHE A 43 1.41 9.57 11.93
CA PHE A 43 2.19 8.63 12.75
C PHE A 43 3.46 9.26 13.29
N ARG A 44 4.08 10.18 12.53
CA ARG A 44 5.28 10.91 12.97
C ARG A 44 5.00 11.90 14.10
N ARG A 45 3.74 12.34 14.21
CA ARG A 45 3.25 13.20 15.30
C ARG A 45 2.82 12.43 16.54
N TRP A 46 2.86 11.10 16.50
CA TRP A 46 2.59 10.31 17.69
C TRP A 46 3.62 10.59 18.78
N PRO A 47 3.21 10.55 20.07
CA PRO A 47 4.15 10.47 21.18
C PRO A 47 5.14 9.33 20.97
N GLN A 48 6.34 9.46 21.52
CA GLN A 48 7.41 8.46 21.33
C GLN A 48 7.00 7.07 21.83
N GLU A 49 6.15 7.01 22.86
CA GLU A 49 5.67 5.79 23.51
C GLU A 49 4.47 5.16 22.78
N MET A 50 3.88 5.85 21.80
CA MET A 50 2.68 5.37 21.14
C MET A 50 3.02 4.30 20.10
N HIS A 51 2.34 3.17 20.23
CA HIS A 51 2.46 2.01 19.34
C HIS A 51 1.06 1.52 18.95
N PHE A 52 0.98 0.73 17.87
CA PHE A 52 -0.25 0.05 17.52
C PHE A 52 -0.68 -0.92 18.64
N ILE A 53 -1.97 -0.93 18.97
CA ILE A 53 -2.56 -1.86 19.94
C ILE A 53 -2.82 -3.25 19.33
N THR A 54 -2.91 -3.31 18.01
CA THR A 54 -3.09 -4.53 17.22
C THR A 54 -1.73 -5.14 16.89
N PRO A 55 -1.53 -6.46 17.05
CA PRO A 55 -0.28 -7.09 16.68
C PRO A 55 -0.12 -7.11 15.15
N SER A 56 1.11 -6.91 14.67
CA SER A 56 1.50 -7.23 13.29
C SER A 56 1.87 -8.69 13.17
N PHE A 57 1.36 -9.37 12.15
CA PHE A 57 1.65 -10.76 11.87
C PHE A 57 1.55 -11.03 10.36
N PRO A 58 2.60 -11.54 9.69
CA PRO A 58 2.62 -11.74 8.24
C PRO A 58 1.90 -13.03 7.81
N SER A 59 0.60 -13.14 8.11
CA SER A 59 -0.25 -14.31 7.77
C SER A 59 -0.83 -14.29 6.36
N HIS A 60 -0.36 -13.41 5.48
CA HIS A 60 -0.94 -13.23 4.13
C HIS A 60 -0.99 -14.54 3.33
N GLY A 61 0.03 -15.39 3.46
CA GLY A 61 0.07 -16.72 2.82
C GLY A 61 -0.99 -17.71 3.33
N PHE A 62 -1.65 -17.40 4.45
CA PHE A 62 -2.74 -18.17 5.05
C PHE A 62 -4.11 -17.48 4.89
N GLY A 63 -4.23 -16.48 4.01
CA GLY A 63 -5.49 -15.79 3.73
C GLY A 63 -5.88 -14.69 4.74
N HIS A 64 -4.98 -14.30 5.64
CA HIS A 64 -5.21 -13.23 6.61
C HIS A 64 -4.19 -12.10 6.42
N LEU A 65 -4.67 -10.86 6.25
CA LEU A 65 -3.82 -9.68 6.11
C LEU A 65 -3.22 -9.27 7.47
N ASP A 66 -2.01 -8.70 7.44
CA ASP A 66 -1.44 -8.04 8.62
C ASP A 66 -2.24 -6.77 8.95
N LEU A 67 -2.72 -6.66 10.19
CA LEU A 67 -3.61 -5.58 10.63
C LEU A 67 -2.97 -4.19 10.60
N ASN A 68 -1.64 -4.08 10.70
CA ASN A 68 -0.95 -2.80 10.61
C ASN A 68 -0.30 -2.58 9.24
N ALA A 69 -0.48 -3.49 8.27
CA ALA A 69 -0.01 -3.29 6.91
C ALA A 69 -0.98 -2.42 6.10
N ILE A 70 -0.43 -1.47 5.34
CA ILE A 70 -1.20 -0.58 4.47
C ILE A 70 -1.54 -1.26 3.12
N ALA A 71 -0.70 -2.19 2.69
CA ALA A 71 -0.85 -2.92 1.43
C ALA A 71 -0.39 -4.37 1.63
N ALA A 72 -0.99 -5.30 0.88
CA ALA A 72 -0.58 -6.68 0.90
C ALA A 72 0.85 -6.81 0.35
N ILE A 73 1.72 -7.51 1.10
CA ILE A 73 3.03 -7.93 0.59
C ILE A 73 2.80 -9.21 -0.21
N VAL A 74 3.02 -9.14 -1.52
CA VAL A 74 3.15 -10.36 -2.34
C VAL A 74 4.56 -10.90 -2.12
N PHE A 75 4.66 -12.02 -1.41
CA PHE A 75 5.89 -12.80 -1.35
C PHE A 75 6.02 -13.55 -2.68
N THR A 76 6.46 -12.88 -3.74
CA THR A 76 6.97 -13.60 -4.91
C THR A 76 8.22 -14.34 -4.45
N LEU A 77 8.09 -15.65 -4.24
CA LEU A 77 9.17 -16.53 -3.81
C LEU A 77 10.41 -16.31 -4.69
N ILE A 78 11.44 -15.66 -4.15
CA ILE A 78 12.81 -15.95 -4.53
C ILE A 78 13.14 -17.29 -3.85
N LEU A 79 12.69 -18.39 -4.47
CA LEU A 79 13.37 -19.68 -4.38
C LEU A 79 14.23 -19.85 -5.63
N ALA A 80 15.14 -18.90 -5.85
CA ALA A 80 16.30 -19.11 -6.71
C ALA A 80 17.40 -19.78 -5.87
N TRP A 81 17.17 -21.01 -5.41
CA TRP A 81 18.23 -21.91 -4.97
C TRP A 81 18.15 -23.16 -5.84
N GLY A 82 18.80 -23.11 -7.00
CA GLY A 82 18.80 -24.22 -7.98
C GLY A 82 18.65 -23.82 -9.47
N GLY A 83 18.57 -22.53 -9.80
CA GLY A 83 18.92 -22.06 -11.16
C GLY A 83 17.90 -22.29 -12.29
N ARG A 84 16.60 -22.40 -12.04
CA ARG A 84 15.59 -22.32 -13.12
C ARG A 84 14.39 -21.48 -12.72
N LEU A 85 14.26 -20.29 -13.31
CA LEU A 85 13.02 -19.54 -13.38
C LEU A 85 12.23 -20.05 -14.58
N LEU A 86 11.09 -20.69 -14.35
CA LEU A 86 10.05 -20.87 -15.36
C LEU A 86 9.05 -19.73 -15.17
N TRP A 87 9.05 -18.76 -16.07
CA TRP A 87 7.93 -17.85 -16.23
C TRP A 87 6.82 -18.60 -16.95
N ALA A 88 5.70 -18.85 -16.27
CA ALA A 88 4.43 -19.06 -16.94
C ALA A 88 3.70 -17.71 -16.93
N THR A 89 3.44 -17.23 -18.15
CA THR A 89 2.60 -16.11 -18.61
C THR A 89 1.85 -15.28 -17.58
#